data_AF-C9R933-F1
#
_entry.id   AF-C9R933-F1
#
_cell.length_a   1.000
_cell.length_b   1.000
_cell.length_c   1.000
_cell.angle_alpha   90.00
_cell.angle_beta   90.00
_cell.angle_gamma   90.00
#
_symmetry.space_group_name_H-M   'P 1'
#
loop_
_entity.id
_entity.type
_entity.pdbx_description
1 polymer ?
#
loop_
_entity_poly.entity_id
_entity_poly.type
_entity_poly.pdbx_seq_one_letter_code
_entity_poly.pdbx_strand_id
1 'polypeptide(L)'
;MRKGFWEECGFTLVEAVVALAIFSMISVALFYLMAGSYRSYWREVQQQEVEANLRQALDRISLRVRQAEKIEKIDPQNPSTGIIVTLPGGASYTYAYDPAKKELKENGQPVASHITGVEFSVREGTVSVYLEGEYLGSGRLALSTQVRTRVGEQG
;
A
#
# COMPACT_ATOMS: atom_id res chain seq x y z
N MET A 1 -29.62 69.30 -7.20
CA MET A 1 -28.78 68.19 -7.72
C MET A 1 -27.35 68.39 -7.24
N ARG A 2 -26.87 67.58 -6.30
CA ARG A 2 -25.44 67.53 -5.93
C ARG A 2 -24.97 66.11 -6.18
N LYS A 3 -24.35 65.87 -7.33
CA LYS A 3 -23.65 64.62 -7.63
C LYS A 3 -22.41 64.61 -6.75
N GLY A 4 -22.36 63.72 -5.77
CA GLY A 4 -21.15 63.40 -5.03
C GLY A 4 -20.16 62.78 -6.02
N PHE A 5 -19.09 63.51 -6.29
CA PHE A 5 -17.93 63.02 -7.02
C PHE A 5 -17.26 62.03 -6.09
N TRP A 6 -17.36 60.74 -6.39
CA TRP A 6 -16.52 59.74 -5.74
C TRP A 6 -15.09 60.08 -6.17
N GLU A 7 -14.27 60.53 -5.22
CA GLU A 7 -12.84 60.73 -5.47
C GLU A 7 -12.23 59.36 -5.77
N GLU A 8 -11.90 59.12 -7.03
CA GLU A 8 -11.06 57.99 -7.44
C GLU A 8 -9.63 58.28 -6.95
N CYS A 9 -9.33 57.99 -5.69
CA CYS A 9 -7.97 58.03 -5.16
C CYS A 9 -7.16 56.89 -5.80
N GLY A 10 -6.32 57.22 -6.78
CA GLY A 10 -5.37 56.28 -7.38
C GLY A 10 -4.31 55.83 -6.38
N PHE A 11 -3.79 54.62 -6.56
CA PHE A 11 -2.67 54.11 -5.76
C PHE A 11 -1.40 54.91 -6.01
N THR A 12 -0.66 55.19 -4.94
CA THR A 12 0.68 55.75 -5.03
C THR A 12 1.67 54.68 -5.50
N LEU A 13 2.77 55.11 -6.14
CA LEU A 13 3.83 54.19 -6.59
C LEU A 13 4.42 53.39 -5.41
N VAL A 14 4.53 54.02 -4.23
CA VAL A 14 5.05 53.38 -3.02
C VAL A 14 4.13 52.26 -2.55
N GLU A 15 2.81 52.48 -2.52
CA GLU A 15 1.84 51.44 -2.16
C GLU A 15 1.90 50.25 -3.12
N ALA A 16 2.06 50.51 -4.43
CA ALA A 16 2.22 49.44 -5.42
C ALA A 16 3.49 48.61 -5.17
N VAL A 17 4.62 49.26 -4.87
CA VAL A 17 5.89 48.57 -4.57
C VAL A 17 5.78 47.73 -3.28
N VAL A 18 5.16 48.28 -2.23
CA VAL A 18 4.94 47.56 -0.96
C VAL A 18 4.00 46.37 -1.19
N ALA A 19 2.91 46.56 -1.93
CA ALA A 19 1.98 45.48 -2.26
C ALA A 19 2.67 44.36 -3.06
N LEU A 20 3.50 44.69 -4.04
CA LEU A 20 4.28 43.72 -4.81
C LEU A 20 5.28 42.96 -3.94
N ALA A 21 5.97 43.63 -3.02
CA ALA A 21 6.89 43.00 -2.08
C ALA A 21 6.16 41.95 -1.22
N ILE A 22 5.03 42.34 -0.61
CA ILE A 22 4.20 41.44 0.19
C ILE A 22 3.68 40.28 -0.66
N PHE A 23 3.17 40.57 -1.86
CA PHE A 23 2.68 39.55 -2.77
C PHE A 23 3.77 38.54 -3.16
N SER A 24 5.00 38.99 -3.42
CA SER A 24 6.10 38.09 -3.75
C SER A 24 6.46 37.16 -2.59
N MET A 25 6.47 37.67 -1.36
CA MET A 25 6.75 36.89 -0.16
C MET A 25 5.67 35.81 0.07
N ILE A 26 4.39 36.19 -0.07
CA ILE A 26 3.27 35.25 0.04
C ILE A 26 3.35 34.21 -1.09
N SER A 27 3.63 34.64 -2.32
CA SER A 27 3.72 33.74 -3.48
C SER A 27 4.79 32.67 -3.30
N VAL A 28 5.96 33.05 -2.76
CA VAL A 28 7.04 32.09 -2.45
C VAL A 28 6.61 31.11 -1.35
N ALA A 29 5.96 31.60 -0.29
CA ALA A 29 5.47 30.73 0.78
C ALA A 29 4.44 29.70 0.26
N LEU A 30 3.48 30.16 -0.55
CA LEU A 30 2.48 29.29 -1.19
C LEU A 30 3.12 28.27 -2.13
N PHE A 31 4.13 28.68 -2.89
CA PHE A 31 4.86 27.78 -3.78
C PHE A 31 5.50 26.61 -3.01
N TYR A 32 6.18 26.88 -1.89
CA TYR A 32 6.78 25.82 -1.09
C TYR A 32 5.73 24.87 -0.47
N LEU A 33 4.61 25.43 0.03
CA LEU A 33 3.51 24.62 0.56
C LEU A 33 2.92 23.70 -0.51
N MET A 34 2.68 24.22 -1.71
CA MET A 34 2.13 23.46 -2.83
C MET A 34 3.11 22.36 -3.30
N ALA A 35 4.40 22.68 -3.43
CA ALA A 35 5.43 21.72 -3.82
C ALA A 35 5.55 20.57 -2.81
N GLY A 36 5.53 20.89 -1.50
CA GLY A 36 5.52 19.89 -0.44
C GLY A 36 4.27 19.01 -0.47
N SER A 37 3.10 19.61 -0.64
CA SER A 37 1.82 18.92 -0.72
C SER A 37 1.76 17.94 -1.89
N TYR A 38 2.22 18.37 -3.07
CA TYR A 38 2.28 17.51 -4.26
C TYR A 38 3.17 16.28 -4.04
N ARG A 39 4.36 16.48 -3.45
CA ARG A 39 5.26 15.38 -3.13
C ARG A 39 4.66 14.40 -2.12
N SER A 40 3.99 14.91 -1.09
CA SER A 40 3.32 14.08 -0.08
C SER A 40 2.19 13.28 -0.69
N TYR A 41 1.36 13.90 -1.52
CA TYR A 41 0.24 13.26 -2.20
C TYR A 41 0.69 12.05 -3.04
N TRP A 42 1.73 12.21 -3.87
CA TRP A 42 2.22 11.09 -4.68
C TRP A 42 2.80 9.96 -3.86
N ARG A 43 3.47 10.27 -2.74
CA ARG A 43 3.95 9.25 -1.81
C ARG A 43 2.80 8.47 -1.18
N GLU A 44 1.74 9.16 -0.79
CA GLU A 44 0.55 8.55 -0.20
C GLU A 44 -0.19 7.66 -1.21
N VAL A 45 -0.35 8.10 -2.46
CA VAL A 45 -0.90 7.28 -3.55
C VAL A 45 -0.10 5.99 -3.73
N GLN A 46 1.24 6.08 -3.75
CA GLN A 46 2.12 4.90 -3.87
C GLN A 46 2.01 3.98 -2.64
N GLN A 47 1.87 4.53 -1.44
CA GLN A 47 1.64 3.73 -0.22
C GLN A 47 0.30 2.99 -0.27
N GLN A 48 -0.77 3.65 -0.70
CA GLN A 48 -2.09 3.06 -0.84
C GLN A 48 -2.10 1.91 -1.85
N GLU A 49 -1.36 2.04 -2.96
CA GLU A 49 -1.22 0.98 -3.96
C GLU A 49 -0.52 -0.26 -3.39
N VAL A 50 0.59 -0.07 -2.65
CA VAL A 50 1.29 -1.19 -1.98
C VAL A 50 0.35 -1.83 -0.95
N GLU A 51 -0.29 -1.03 -0.12
CA GLU A 51 -1.20 -1.53 0.91
C GLU A 51 -2.37 -2.34 0.32
N ALA A 52 -2.99 -1.86 -0.76
CA ALA A 52 -4.06 -2.57 -1.45
C ALA A 52 -3.59 -3.93 -1.99
N ASN A 53 -2.39 -3.98 -2.60
CA ASN A 53 -1.79 -5.23 -3.07
C ASN A 53 -1.53 -6.21 -1.92
N LEU A 54 -0.95 -5.74 -0.80
CA LEU A 54 -0.69 -6.57 0.37
C LEU A 54 -2.00 -7.11 0.97
N ARG A 55 -3.02 -6.24 1.16
CA ARG A 55 -4.33 -6.64 1.68
C ARG A 55 -5.01 -7.66 0.78
N GLN A 56 -5.03 -7.42 -0.53
CA GLN A 56 -5.62 -8.35 -1.50
C GLN A 56 -4.96 -9.74 -1.42
N ALA A 57 -3.63 -9.79 -1.32
CA ALA A 57 -2.90 -11.05 -1.15
C ALA A 57 -3.27 -11.75 0.16
N LEU A 58 -3.25 -11.03 1.28
CA LEU A 58 -3.58 -11.58 2.59
C LEU A 58 -5.02 -12.09 2.65
N ASP A 59 -5.99 -11.35 2.14
CA ASP A 59 -7.40 -11.74 2.14
C ASP A 59 -7.61 -13.01 1.31
N ARG A 60 -6.97 -13.09 0.14
CA ARG A 60 -7.07 -14.25 -0.75
C ARG A 60 -6.43 -15.49 -0.13
N ILE A 61 -5.22 -15.37 0.42
CA ILE A 61 -4.57 -16.47 1.14
C ILE A 61 -5.41 -16.87 2.35
N SER A 62 -5.86 -15.91 3.14
CA SER A 62 -6.67 -16.16 4.34
C SER A 62 -7.93 -16.95 4.02
N LEU A 63 -8.63 -16.58 2.96
CA LEU A 63 -9.82 -17.29 2.50
C LEU A 63 -9.52 -18.75 2.17
N ARG A 64 -8.43 -19.02 1.43
CA ARG A 64 -8.04 -20.39 1.09
C ARG A 64 -7.57 -21.20 2.30
N VAL A 65 -6.78 -20.60 3.18
CA VAL A 65 -6.29 -21.24 4.41
C VAL A 65 -7.45 -21.63 5.33
N ARG A 66 -8.50 -20.78 5.46
CA ARG A 66 -9.70 -21.11 6.24
C ARG A 66 -10.46 -22.32 5.70
N GLN A 67 -10.46 -22.47 4.38
CA GLN A 67 -11.13 -23.58 3.69
C GLN A 67 -10.23 -24.81 3.54
N ALA A 68 -8.97 -24.73 3.94
CA ALA A 68 -7.99 -25.78 3.71
C ALA A 68 -8.26 -27.01 4.58
N GLU A 69 -8.14 -28.17 3.96
CA GLU A 69 -8.00 -29.46 4.64
C GLU A 69 -6.54 -29.71 5.02
N LYS A 70 -5.60 -29.31 4.14
CA LYS A 70 -4.18 -29.52 4.37
C LYS A 70 -3.38 -28.33 3.87
N ILE A 71 -2.33 -27.97 4.61
CA ILE A 71 -1.40 -26.91 4.23
C ILE A 71 0.03 -27.44 4.39
N GLU A 72 0.83 -27.25 3.35
CA GLU A 72 2.22 -27.67 3.30
C GLU A 72 3.09 -26.49 2.86
N LYS A 73 4.32 -26.39 3.38
CA LYS A 73 5.30 -25.46 2.82
C LYS A 73 5.92 -26.07 1.57
N ILE A 74 6.18 -25.24 0.56
CA ILE A 74 6.91 -25.68 -0.65
C ILE A 74 8.33 -26.11 -0.26
N ASP A 75 8.97 -25.34 0.62
CA ASP A 75 10.25 -25.68 1.23
C ASP A 75 10.12 -25.57 2.77
N PRO A 76 10.24 -26.68 3.51
CA PRO A 76 10.16 -26.66 4.97
C PRO A 76 11.25 -25.82 5.64
N GLN A 77 12.42 -25.70 5.03
CA GLN A 77 13.59 -24.99 5.58
C GLN A 77 13.56 -23.49 5.23
N ASN A 78 12.89 -23.12 4.13
CA ASN A 78 12.81 -21.75 3.66
C ASN A 78 11.38 -21.18 3.73
N PRO A 79 11.08 -20.30 4.71
CA PRO A 79 9.74 -19.76 4.88
C PRO A 79 9.34 -18.76 3.79
N SER A 80 10.27 -18.32 2.94
CA SER A 80 10.04 -17.32 1.88
C SER A 80 9.71 -17.89 0.51
N THR A 81 9.64 -19.22 0.37
CA THR A 81 9.38 -19.87 -0.93
C THR A 81 7.89 -19.89 -1.26
N GLY A 82 7.04 -20.33 -0.32
CA GLY A 82 5.60 -20.46 -0.56
C GLY A 82 4.91 -21.58 0.23
N ILE A 83 3.60 -21.70 0.02
CA ILE A 83 2.74 -22.73 0.60
C ILE A 83 1.84 -23.37 -0.46
N ILE A 84 1.47 -24.63 -0.23
CA ILE A 84 0.47 -25.37 -0.97
C ILE A 84 -0.74 -25.54 -0.05
N VAL A 85 -1.91 -25.14 -0.53
CA VAL A 85 -3.18 -25.20 0.19
C VAL A 85 -4.10 -26.18 -0.53
N THR A 86 -4.43 -27.28 0.13
CA THR A 86 -5.34 -28.31 -0.40
C THR A 86 -6.71 -28.17 0.24
N LEU A 87 -7.76 -28.08 -0.60
CA LEU A 87 -9.15 -28.00 -0.20
C LEU A 87 -9.79 -29.39 -0.04
N PRO A 88 -10.89 -29.48 0.73
CA PRO A 88 -11.76 -30.65 0.77
C PRO A 88 -12.23 -31.01 -0.64
N GLY A 89 -11.88 -32.22 -1.09
CA GLY A 89 -12.14 -32.69 -2.46
C GLY A 89 -10.91 -32.71 -3.38
N GLY A 90 -9.71 -32.40 -2.86
CA GLY A 90 -8.44 -32.64 -3.53
C GLY A 90 -7.94 -31.53 -4.44
N ALA A 91 -8.70 -30.44 -4.61
CA ALA A 91 -8.22 -29.25 -5.32
C ALA A 91 -7.08 -28.58 -4.53
N SER A 92 -6.01 -28.16 -5.20
CA SER A 92 -4.87 -27.50 -4.56
C SER A 92 -4.54 -26.14 -5.19
N TYR A 93 -4.08 -25.22 -4.36
CA TYR A 93 -3.61 -23.89 -4.73
C TYR A 93 -2.18 -23.70 -4.23
N THR A 94 -1.27 -23.32 -5.12
CA THR A 94 0.12 -23.04 -4.81
C THR A 94 0.33 -21.53 -4.74
N TYR A 95 0.74 -21.04 -3.58
CA TYR A 95 1.19 -19.66 -3.39
C TYR A 95 2.71 -19.63 -3.35
N ALA A 96 3.33 -18.94 -4.30
CA ALA A 96 4.79 -18.86 -4.40
C ALA A 96 5.24 -17.42 -4.59
N TYR A 97 6.35 -17.06 -3.95
CA TYR A 97 6.98 -15.76 -4.11
C TYR A 97 7.97 -15.78 -5.28
N ASP A 98 7.85 -14.82 -6.19
CA ASP A 98 8.82 -14.56 -7.26
C ASP A 98 9.64 -13.31 -6.90
N PRO A 99 10.87 -13.48 -6.36
CA PRO A 99 11.72 -12.34 -5.99
C PRO A 99 12.25 -11.55 -7.18
N ALA A 100 12.35 -12.16 -8.37
CA ALA A 100 12.85 -11.48 -9.57
C ALA A 100 11.81 -10.49 -10.09
N LYS A 101 10.53 -10.84 -10.00
CA LYS A 101 9.41 -9.97 -10.42
C LYS A 101 8.79 -9.17 -9.28
N LYS A 102 9.14 -9.45 -8.02
CA LYS A 102 8.51 -8.86 -6.83
C LYS A 102 7.01 -9.13 -6.78
N GLU A 103 6.63 -10.36 -7.08
CA GLU A 103 5.23 -10.78 -7.21
C GLU A 103 4.94 -11.98 -6.32
N LEU A 104 3.76 -12.00 -5.72
CA LEU A 104 3.17 -13.22 -5.17
C LEU A 104 2.31 -13.86 -6.27
N LYS A 105 2.49 -15.16 -6.49
CA LYS A 105 1.75 -15.92 -7.51
C LYS A 105 0.83 -16.95 -6.88
N GLU A 106 -0.35 -17.11 -7.44
CA GLU A 106 -1.28 -18.22 -7.20
C GLU A 106 -1.30 -19.10 -8.45
N ASN A 107 -0.92 -20.37 -8.33
CA ASN A 107 -0.85 -21.31 -9.45
C ASN A 107 -0.07 -20.77 -10.67
N GLY A 108 1.00 -20.01 -10.40
CA GLY A 108 1.84 -19.39 -11.42
C GLY A 108 1.33 -18.05 -11.98
N GLN A 109 0.13 -17.61 -11.61
CA GLN A 109 -0.44 -16.32 -12.02
C GLN A 109 -0.21 -15.25 -10.94
N PRO A 110 0.19 -14.02 -11.29
CA PRO A 110 0.42 -12.96 -10.31
C PRO A 110 -0.90 -12.55 -9.64
N VAL A 111 -0.90 -12.48 -8.30
CA VAL A 111 -2.05 -12.06 -7.48
C VAL A 111 -1.79 -10.79 -6.69
N ALA A 112 -0.53 -10.46 -6.46
CA ALA A 112 -0.11 -9.18 -5.90
C ALA A 112 1.29 -8.83 -6.42
N SER A 113 1.50 -7.53 -6.64
CA SER A 113 2.76 -6.96 -7.10
C SER A 113 3.41 -6.11 -6.01
N HIS A 114 4.63 -5.64 -6.26
CA HIS A 114 5.41 -4.82 -5.32
C HIS A 114 5.77 -5.53 -4.02
N ILE A 115 5.83 -6.86 -4.04
CA ILE A 115 6.17 -7.69 -2.90
C ILE A 115 7.69 -7.83 -2.79
N THR A 116 8.26 -7.32 -1.71
CA THR A 116 9.70 -7.36 -1.43
C THR A 116 10.08 -8.44 -0.42
N GLY A 117 9.12 -8.96 0.33
CA GLY A 117 9.34 -10.03 1.30
C GLY A 117 8.08 -10.83 1.56
N VAL A 118 8.26 -12.13 1.78
CA VAL A 118 7.18 -13.04 2.17
C VAL A 118 7.71 -14.01 3.21
N GLU A 119 6.91 -14.27 4.23
CA GLU A 119 7.16 -15.32 5.21
C GLU A 119 5.89 -16.09 5.51
N PHE A 120 5.94 -17.41 5.32
CA PHE A 120 4.89 -18.33 5.70
C PHE A 120 5.34 -19.18 6.89
N SER A 121 4.56 -19.15 7.96
CA SER A 121 4.77 -19.98 9.16
C SER A 121 3.52 -20.80 9.45
N VAL A 122 3.66 -22.12 9.40
CA VAL A 122 2.60 -23.09 9.66
C VAL A 122 2.91 -23.74 11.00
N ARG A 123 2.04 -23.55 12.01
CA ARG A 123 2.16 -24.16 13.34
C ARG A 123 0.81 -24.68 13.80
N GLU A 124 0.70 -25.97 14.09
CA GLU A 124 -0.47 -26.59 14.77
C GLU A 124 -1.84 -26.09 14.25
N GLY A 125 -2.06 -26.20 12.94
CA GLY A 125 -3.31 -25.75 12.32
C GLY A 125 -3.46 -24.23 12.19
N THR A 126 -2.39 -23.46 12.42
CA THR A 126 -2.39 -22.00 12.29
C THR A 126 -1.39 -21.51 11.23
N VAL A 127 -1.99 -20.81 10.27
CA VAL A 127 -1.53 -19.97 9.15
C VAL A 127 -0.95 -18.60 9.49
N SER A 128 0.33 -18.39 9.77
CA SER A 128 0.87 -17.01 9.86
C SER A 128 1.50 -16.60 8.53
N VAL A 129 1.03 -15.50 7.97
CA VAL A 129 1.52 -14.93 6.71
C VAL A 129 2.00 -13.52 6.98
N TYR A 130 3.25 -13.24 6.62
CA TYR A 130 3.84 -11.91 6.64
C TYR A 130 4.20 -11.52 5.21
N LEU A 131 3.76 -10.34 4.78
CA LEU A 131 4.10 -9.77 3.49
C LEU A 131 4.73 -8.39 3.70
N GLU A 132 5.81 -8.13 2.97
CA GLU A 132 6.45 -6.82 2.87
C GLU A 132 6.39 -6.36 1.42
N GLY A 133 6.14 -5.07 1.22
CA GLY A 133 6.09 -4.46 -0.10
C GLY A 133 6.63 -3.04 -0.14
N GLU A 134 7.06 -2.64 -1.34
CA GLU A 134 7.61 -1.32 -1.61
C GLU A 134 7.43 -0.96 -3.10
N TYR A 135 6.96 0.27 -3.37
CA TYR A 135 6.84 0.81 -4.72
C TYR A 135 7.32 2.25 -4.79
N LEU A 136 8.33 2.50 -5.64
CA LEU A 136 8.92 3.82 -5.86
C LEU A 136 9.28 4.53 -4.55
N GLY A 137 8.59 5.62 -4.21
CA GLY A 137 8.80 6.44 -3.03
C GLY A 137 7.86 6.13 -1.86
N SER A 138 7.06 5.05 -1.94
CA SER A 138 6.14 4.66 -0.86
C SER A 138 6.87 4.47 0.46
N GLY A 139 8.10 3.97 0.39
CA GLY A 139 8.76 3.33 1.52
C GLY A 139 8.21 1.91 1.75
N ARG A 140 8.84 1.21 2.69
CA ARG A 140 8.49 -0.18 3.01
C ARG A 140 7.23 -0.23 3.86
N LEU A 141 6.29 -1.09 3.46
CA LEU A 141 5.09 -1.42 4.20
C LEU A 141 5.07 -2.92 4.46
N ALA A 142 4.65 -3.31 5.66
CA ALA A 142 4.50 -4.71 6.01
C ALA A 142 3.11 -4.95 6.61
N LEU A 143 2.48 -6.04 6.19
CA LEU A 143 1.22 -6.52 6.75
C LEU A 143 1.36 -8.00 7.12
N SER A 144 0.71 -8.40 8.20
CA SER A 144 0.67 -9.79 8.61
C SER A 144 -0.74 -10.22 9.00
N THR A 145 -1.07 -11.48 8.76
CA THR A 145 -2.31 -12.10 9.23
C THR A 145 -2.03 -13.46 9.83
N GLN A 146 -2.90 -13.88 10.75
CA GLN A 146 -2.88 -15.20 11.35
C GLN A 146 -4.26 -15.85 11.16
N VAL A 147 -4.26 -17.06 10.62
CA VAL A 147 -5.48 -17.74 10.19
C VAL A 147 -5.46 -19.18 10.67
N ARG A 148 -6.47 -19.60 11.42
CA ARG A 148 -6.62 -20.99 11.86
C ARG A 148 -7.34 -21.80 10.77
N THR A 149 -6.86 -23.02 10.53
CA THR A 149 -7.50 -23.97 9.62
C THR A 149 -8.70 -24.63 10.30
N ARG A 150 -9.71 -25.00 9.51
CA ARG A 150 -10.94 -25.65 10.02
C ARG A 150 -10.66 -27.04 10.63
N VAL A 151 -9.56 -27.69 10.27
CA VAL A 151 -9.19 -29.02 10.74
C VAL A 151 -8.89 -29.04 12.26
N GLY A 152 -8.55 -27.90 12.86
CA GLY A 152 -8.31 -27.80 14.31
C GLY A 152 -9.56 -27.84 15.21
N GLU A 153 -10.77 -28.01 14.66
CA GLU A 153 -12.03 -28.12 15.44
C GLU A 153 -12.55 -29.56 15.61
N GLN A 154 -11.84 -30.58 15.11
CA GLN A 154 -12.27 -31.99 15.22
C GLN A 154 -11.29 -32.87 16.02
N GLY A 155 -10.49 -32.28 16.91
CA GLY A 155 -9.65 -32.99 17.87
C GLY A 155 -10.25 -32.95 19.27
#